data_AF-A0A7X1Y312-F1
#
_entry.id   AF-A0A7X1Y312-F1
#
_cell.length_a   1.000
_cell.length_b   1.000
_cell.length_c   1.000
_cell.angle_alpha   90.00
_cell.angle_beta   90.00
_cell.angle_gamma   90.00
#
_symmetry.space_group_name_H-M   'P 1'
#
loop_
_entity.id
_entity.type
_entity.pdbx_description
1 polymer ?
#
loop_
_entity_poly.entity_id
_entity_poly.type
_entity_poly.pdbx_seq_one_letter_code
_entity_poly.pdbx_strand_id
1 'polypeptide(L)'
;RQVRKRFQAGELYIDDSLQHRHLSDELVSMDEKAAVLAQMDIPFLRQPVSAQLDALAAELRAQWVAFNRELKQGKLTHLEYDKDTQRLTWRKPKGENQKAREQALYEQLPYCDVADVFRFVNGQCQFLSALTPLQPRYAKKVADADSLMAVIIAQAMNHGNQVMARTSDIPYHVLESTYQQYLRQATLHVANDCISNAIAALPIFPHYSFDLDSLYGAVDGQKFGVERPTVKARYSRKYFGRGKGVVAYTLLCNHVPLNGYLI
;
A
#
# COMPACT_ATOMS: atom_id res chain seq x y z
N ARG A 1 5.20 34.85 -23.07
CA ARG A 1 3.97 34.10 -22.70
C ARG A 1 3.64 33.00 -23.72
N GLN A 2 3.70 33.26 -25.04
CA GLN A 2 3.49 32.22 -26.07
C GLN A 2 4.56 31.12 -26.06
N VAL A 3 5.85 31.47 -26.00
CA VAL A 3 6.95 30.47 -25.96
C VAL A 3 6.77 29.44 -24.85
N ARG A 4 6.42 29.87 -23.63
CA ARG A 4 6.12 28.96 -22.51
C ARG A 4 4.94 28.01 -22.79
N LYS A 5 3.90 28.47 -23.49
CA LYS A 5 2.78 27.59 -23.89
C LYS A 5 3.23 26.55 -24.91
N ARG A 6 4.10 26.93 -25.84
CA ARG A 6 4.64 26.03 -26.87
C ARG A 6 5.57 24.96 -26.28
N PHE A 7 6.37 25.32 -25.27
CA PHE A 7 7.11 24.32 -24.46
C PHE A 7 6.18 23.37 -23.69
N GLN A 8 5.09 23.88 -23.11
CA GLN A 8 4.11 23.04 -22.41
C GLN A 8 3.31 22.12 -23.35
N ALA A 9 3.12 22.53 -24.60
CA ALA A 9 2.45 21.73 -25.62
C ALA A 9 3.40 20.74 -26.33
N GLY A 10 4.71 20.77 -26.05
CA GLY A 10 5.71 19.93 -26.73
C GLY A 10 6.09 20.39 -28.15
N GLU A 11 5.63 21.57 -28.59
CA GLU A 11 5.95 22.12 -29.92
C GLU A 11 7.37 22.68 -30.01
N LEU A 12 7.93 23.12 -28.88
CA LEU A 12 9.32 23.55 -28.75
C LEU A 12 10.00 22.61 -27.77
N TYR A 13 11.17 22.14 -28.15
CA TYR A 13 12.03 21.29 -27.33
C TYR A 13 13.46 21.84 -27.33
N ILE A 14 14.22 21.44 -26.32
CA ILE A 14 15.64 21.74 -26.15
C ILE A 14 16.31 20.40 -25.85
N ASP A 15 17.21 19.97 -26.73
CA ASP A 15 17.85 18.65 -26.68
C ASP A 15 18.56 18.41 -25.33
N ASP A 16 19.20 19.46 -24.78
CA ASP A 16 19.94 19.40 -23.51
C ASP A 16 19.08 19.66 -22.25
N SER A 17 17.78 19.94 -22.40
CA SER A 17 16.90 20.14 -21.25
C SER A 17 16.45 18.80 -20.67
N LEU A 18 16.28 18.69 -19.35
CA LEU A 18 15.64 17.52 -18.73
C LEU A 18 14.11 17.63 -18.68
N GLN A 19 13.56 18.84 -18.84
CA GLN A 19 12.13 19.12 -18.68
C GLN A 19 11.40 19.38 -20.00
N HIS A 20 12.14 19.65 -21.07
CA HIS A 20 11.61 20.06 -22.36
C HIS A 20 12.30 19.32 -23.52
N ARG A 21 12.54 18.01 -23.36
CA ARG A 21 13.06 17.15 -24.45
C ARG A 21 12.01 16.89 -25.50
N HIS A 22 12.45 16.46 -26.68
CA HIS A 22 11.53 15.96 -27.68
C HIS A 22 11.01 14.59 -27.24
N LEU A 23 9.74 14.31 -27.48
CA LEU A 23 9.11 13.05 -27.06
C LEU A 23 9.82 11.83 -27.67
N SER A 24 10.39 11.95 -28.89
CA SER A 24 11.12 10.84 -29.52
C SER A 24 12.33 10.39 -28.71
N ASP A 25 12.92 11.27 -27.91
CA ASP A 25 14.10 10.95 -27.10
C ASP A 25 13.74 10.08 -25.89
N GLU A 26 12.45 10.03 -25.53
CA GLU A 26 11.90 9.13 -24.50
C GLU A 26 11.39 7.81 -25.11
N LEU A 27 11.31 7.70 -26.44
CA LEU A 27 10.88 6.49 -27.13
C LEU A 27 12.07 5.59 -27.42
N VAL A 28 11.85 4.29 -27.29
CA VAL A 28 12.82 3.28 -27.75
C VAL A 28 12.80 3.26 -29.27
N SER A 29 13.98 3.13 -29.88
CA SER A 29 14.10 2.99 -31.34
C SER A 29 13.33 1.76 -31.84
N MET A 30 12.88 1.79 -33.10
CA MET A 30 12.13 0.66 -33.66
C MET A 30 12.97 -0.62 -33.77
N ASP A 31 14.30 -0.48 -33.89
CA ASP A 31 15.24 -1.60 -33.94
C ASP A 31 15.41 -2.26 -32.56
N GLU A 32 15.41 -1.48 -31.48
CA GLU A 32 15.55 -1.98 -30.10
C GLU A 32 14.23 -2.46 -29.50
N LYS A 33 13.09 -2.07 -30.08
CA LYS A 33 11.75 -2.38 -29.60
C LYS A 33 11.56 -3.85 -29.26
N ALA A 34 11.99 -4.76 -30.14
CA ALA A 34 11.81 -6.20 -29.94
C ALA A 34 12.59 -6.71 -28.72
N ALA A 35 13.82 -6.24 -28.52
CA ALA A 35 14.65 -6.61 -27.38
C ALA A 35 14.07 -6.07 -26.06
N VAL A 36 13.60 -4.83 -26.05
CA VAL A 36 12.97 -4.22 -24.87
C VAL A 36 11.65 -4.93 -24.52
N LEU A 37 10.80 -5.21 -25.50
CA LEU A 37 9.56 -5.96 -25.26
C LEU A 37 9.82 -7.37 -24.72
N ALA A 38 10.87 -8.05 -25.19
CA ALA A 38 11.28 -9.34 -24.67
C ALA A 38 11.75 -9.26 -23.20
N GLN A 39 12.47 -8.19 -22.83
CA GLN A 39 12.91 -7.96 -21.44
C GLN A 39 11.73 -7.69 -20.49
N MET A 40 10.69 -7.00 -20.97
CA MET A 40 9.50 -6.73 -20.14
C MET A 40 8.70 -8.00 -19.83
N ASP A 41 8.85 -9.05 -20.64
CA ASP A 41 8.22 -10.37 -20.50
C ASP A 41 6.67 -10.37 -20.38
N ILE A 42 6.01 -9.25 -20.67
CA ILE A 42 4.55 -9.10 -20.58
C ILE A 42 3.88 -9.99 -21.63
N PRO A 43 3.12 -11.04 -21.24
CA PRO A 43 2.54 -11.99 -22.19
C PRO A 43 1.64 -11.31 -23.25
N PHE A 44 0.91 -10.28 -22.83
CA PHE A 44 0.07 -9.47 -23.70
C PHE A 44 0.86 -8.67 -24.75
N LEU A 45 2.17 -8.46 -24.64
CA LEU A 45 2.92 -7.70 -25.66
C LEU A 45 3.66 -8.61 -26.66
N ARG A 46 3.58 -9.93 -26.50
CA ARG A 46 4.29 -10.90 -27.36
C ARG A 46 3.60 -11.14 -28.69
N GLN A 47 2.30 -10.85 -28.79
CA GLN A 47 1.53 -11.02 -30.01
C GLN A 47 1.33 -9.69 -30.73
N PRO A 48 1.16 -9.70 -32.07
CA PRO A 48 0.73 -8.51 -32.80
C PRO A 48 -0.59 -7.99 -32.25
N VAL A 49 -0.69 -6.67 -32.10
CA VAL A 49 -1.89 -6.00 -31.55
C VAL A 49 -3.16 -6.40 -32.32
N SER A 50 -3.09 -6.57 -33.64
CA SER A 50 -4.22 -7.03 -34.46
C SER A 50 -4.74 -8.39 -34.01
N ALA A 51 -3.86 -9.37 -33.82
CA ALA A 51 -4.23 -10.72 -33.39
C ALA A 51 -4.89 -10.70 -32.00
N GLN A 52 -4.44 -9.81 -31.10
CA GLN A 52 -5.04 -9.66 -29.78
C GLN A 52 -6.42 -9.02 -29.84
N LEU A 53 -6.58 -7.98 -30.67
CA LEU A 53 -7.88 -7.34 -30.89
C LEU A 53 -8.87 -8.34 -31.48
N ASP A 54 -8.44 -9.18 -32.43
CA ASP A 54 -9.27 -10.22 -33.01
C ASP A 54 -9.70 -11.26 -31.96
N ALA A 55 -8.78 -11.69 -31.10
CA ALA A 55 -9.07 -12.62 -30.01
C ALA A 55 -10.07 -12.03 -28.99
N LEU A 56 -9.83 -10.79 -28.54
CA LEU A 56 -10.72 -10.08 -27.61
C LEU A 56 -12.10 -9.82 -28.24
N ALA A 57 -12.15 -9.48 -29.52
CA ALA A 57 -13.41 -9.30 -30.24
C ALA A 57 -14.21 -10.61 -30.34
N ALA A 58 -13.52 -11.73 -30.60
CA ALA A 58 -14.14 -13.05 -30.62
C ALA A 58 -14.67 -13.46 -29.22
N GLU A 59 -13.89 -13.23 -28.17
CA GLU A 59 -14.29 -13.47 -26.79
C GLU A 59 -15.50 -12.62 -26.39
N LEU A 60 -15.44 -11.31 -26.63
CA LEU A 60 -16.54 -10.39 -26.36
C LEU A 60 -17.82 -10.82 -27.09
N ARG A 61 -17.70 -11.24 -28.35
CA ARG A 61 -18.85 -11.74 -29.12
C ARG A 61 -19.42 -13.01 -28.52
N ALA A 62 -18.58 -13.95 -28.10
CA ALA A 62 -19.03 -15.19 -27.44
C ALA A 62 -19.75 -14.88 -26.12
N GLN A 63 -19.18 -14.00 -25.29
CA GLN A 63 -19.78 -13.54 -24.03
C GLN A 63 -21.12 -12.84 -24.28
N TRP A 64 -21.21 -11.98 -25.30
CA TRP A 64 -22.45 -11.28 -25.64
C TRP A 64 -23.57 -12.21 -26.11
N VAL A 65 -23.24 -13.23 -26.91
CA VAL A 65 -24.20 -14.27 -27.33
C VAL A 65 -24.66 -15.10 -26.13
N ALA A 66 -23.75 -15.49 -25.25
CA ALA A 66 -24.07 -16.23 -24.03
C ALA A 66 -24.96 -15.41 -23.09
N PHE A 67 -24.59 -14.15 -22.82
CA PHE A 67 -25.35 -13.20 -22.01
C PHE A 67 -26.78 -13.03 -22.53
N ASN A 68 -26.95 -12.78 -23.83
CA ASN A 68 -28.28 -12.62 -24.45
C ASN A 68 -29.14 -13.88 -24.31
N ARG A 69 -28.53 -15.07 -24.47
CA ARG A 69 -29.22 -16.34 -24.29
C ARG A 69 -29.66 -16.54 -22.84
N GLU A 70 -28.78 -16.27 -21.88
CA GLU A 70 -29.06 -16.42 -20.45
C GLU A 70 -30.09 -15.41 -19.93
N LEU A 71 -30.03 -14.17 -20.41
CA LEU A 71 -31.02 -13.14 -20.13
C LEU A 71 -32.41 -13.56 -20.64
N LYS A 72 -32.50 -14.05 -21.89
CA LYS A 72 -33.76 -14.55 -22.47
C LYS A 72 -34.30 -15.79 -21.75
N GLN A 73 -33.41 -16.63 -21.21
CA GLN A 73 -33.78 -17.81 -20.42
C GLN A 73 -34.16 -17.47 -18.96
N GLY A 74 -34.02 -16.21 -18.53
CA GLY A 74 -34.30 -15.81 -17.15
C GLY A 74 -33.29 -16.32 -16.12
N LYS A 75 -32.11 -16.79 -16.55
CA LYS A 75 -31.05 -17.28 -15.63
C LYS A 75 -30.40 -16.15 -14.82
N LEU A 76 -30.38 -14.94 -15.37
CA LEU A 76 -29.77 -13.76 -14.75
C LEU A 76 -30.77 -13.02 -13.86
N THR A 77 -31.12 -13.59 -12.71
CA THR A 77 -32.17 -13.08 -11.80
C THR A 77 -31.91 -11.69 -11.21
N HIS A 78 -30.68 -11.20 -11.30
CA HIS A 78 -30.25 -9.86 -10.87
C HIS A 78 -30.38 -8.80 -11.98
N LEU A 79 -30.77 -9.19 -13.19
CA LEU A 79 -30.99 -8.31 -14.33
C LEU A 79 -32.44 -8.39 -14.78
N GLU A 80 -33.05 -7.25 -15.01
CA GLU A 80 -34.41 -7.14 -15.53
C GLU A 80 -34.39 -6.32 -16.81
N TYR A 81 -34.96 -6.86 -17.88
CA TYR A 81 -35.08 -6.16 -19.15
C TYR A 81 -36.52 -5.72 -19.36
N ASP A 82 -36.73 -4.42 -19.36
CA ASP A 82 -38.01 -3.79 -19.69
C ASP A 82 -38.10 -3.62 -21.21
N LYS A 83 -39.08 -4.30 -21.83
CA LYS A 83 -39.29 -4.29 -23.28
C LYS A 83 -39.88 -2.97 -23.78
N ASP A 84 -40.66 -2.27 -22.94
CA ASP A 84 -41.37 -1.06 -23.32
C ASP A 84 -40.43 0.14 -23.29
N THR A 85 -39.56 0.21 -22.28
CA THR A 85 -38.55 1.28 -22.16
C THR A 85 -37.20 0.95 -22.80
N GLN A 86 -37.02 -0.30 -23.29
CA GLN A 86 -35.75 -0.85 -23.77
C GLN A 86 -34.59 -0.69 -22.77
N ARG A 87 -34.90 -0.74 -21.48
CA ARG A 87 -33.90 -0.56 -20.41
C ARG A 87 -33.56 -1.88 -19.76
N LEU A 88 -32.26 -2.11 -19.59
CA LEU A 88 -31.72 -3.15 -18.74
C LEU A 88 -31.43 -2.55 -17.37
N THR A 89 -32.16 -3.00 -16.34
CA THR A 89 -31.94 -2.58 -14.97
C THR A 89 -31.21 -3.68 -14.20
N TRP A 90 -30.13 -3.30 -13.53
CA TRP A 90 -29.48 -4.17 -12.56
C TRP A 90 -30.15 -4.02 -11.22
N ARG A 91 -30.81 -5.08 -10.76
CA ARG A 91 -31.27 -5.19 -9.39
C ARG A 91 -30.11 -5.74 -8.58
N LYS A 92 -29.44 -4.87 -7.82
CA LYS A 92 -28.50 -5.31 -6.80
C LYS A 92 -29.21 -6.37 -5.96
N PRO A 93 -28.74 -7.63 -5.94
CA PRO A 93 -29.31 -8.63 -5.05
C PRO A 93 -29.35 -8.04 -3.64
N LYS A 94 -30.43 -8.29 -2.90
CA LYS A 94 -30.46 -7.95 -1.47
C LYS A 94 -29.35 -8.79 -0.83
N GLY A 95 -28.15 -8.22 -0.76
CA GLY A 95 -27.02 -8.87 -0.12
C GLY A 95 -27.43 -9.14 1.32
N GLU A 96 -26.99 -10.28 1.86
CA GLU A 96 -27.02 -10.49 3.30
C GLU A 96 -26.52 -9.22 3.99
N ASN A 97 -27.11 -8.88 5.14
CA ASN A 97 -26.73 -7.68 5.87
C ASN A 97 -25.27 -7.82 6.33
N GLN A 98 -24.32 -7.38 5.49
CA GLN A 98 -22.89 -7.57 5.65
C GLN A 98 -22.43 -7.13 7.04
N LYS A 99 -22.95 -5.99 7.50
CA LYS A 99 -22.70 -5.45 8.84
C LYS A 99 -23.11 -6.41 9.95
N ALA A 100 -24.27 -7.06 9.82
CA ALA A 100 -24.75 -8.02 10.81
C ALA A 100 -23.86 -9.28 10.84
N ARG A 101 -23.35 -9.72 9.69
CA ARG A 101 -22.43 -10.86 9.61
C ARG A 101 -21.04 -10.54 10.13
N GLU A 102 -20.51 -9.36 9.80
CA GLU A 102 -19.27 -8.83 10.37
C GLU A 102 -19.38 -8.72 11.89
N GLN A 103 -20.48 -8.14 12.38
CA GLN A 103 -20.73 -8.02 13.81
C GLN A 103 -20.82 -9.40 14.49
N ALA A 104 -21.60 -10.34 13.93
CA ALA A 104 -21.68 -11.69 14.47
C ALA A 104 -20.33 -12.44 14.46
N LEU A 105 -19.43 -12.13 13.53
CA LEU A 105 -18.07 -12.65 13.51
C LEU A 105 -17.22 -12.03 14.64
N TYR A 106 -17.21 -10.70 14.75
CA TYR A 106 -16.41 -10.01 15.77
C TYR A 106 -16.91 -10.25 17.19
N GLU A 107 -18.21 -10.50 17.38
CA GLU A 107 -18.80 -10.89 18.68
C GLU A 107 -18.30 -12.26 19.18
N GLN A 108 -17.77 -13.12 18.29
CA GLN A 108 -17.16 -14.39 18.68
C GLN A 108 -15.73 -14.24 19.21
N LEU A 109 -15.09 -13.09 18.99
CA LEU A 109 -13.73 -12.85 19.43
C LEU A 109 -13.72 -12.32 20.87
N PRO A 110 -12.89 -12.90 21.76
CA PRO A 110 -12.74 -12.38 23.11
C PRO A 110 -12.09 -11.00 23.07
N TYR A 111 -12.51 -10.12 23.97
CA TYR A 111 -11.79 -8.88 24.23
C TYR A 111 -10.42 -9.23 24.83
N CYS A 112 -9.37 -8.62 24.30
CA CYS A 112 -8.00 -8.76 24.81
C CYS A 112 -7.31 -7.40 24.88
N ASP A 113 -6.33 -7.28 25.77
CA ASP A 113 -5.52 -6.08 25.87
C ASP A 113 -4.58 -5.97 24.66
N VAL A 114 -4.30 -4.76 24.20
CA VAL A 114 -3.33 -4.50 23.12
C VAL A 114 -1.95 -5.07 23.47
N ALA A 115 -1.55 -5.04 24.75
CA ALA A 115 -0.31 -5.65 25.21
C ALA A 115 -0.28 -7.17 24.97
N ASP A 116 -1.41 -7.85 25.13
CA ASP A 116 -1.50 -9.30 24.88
C ASP A 116 -1.42 -9.62 23.38
N VAL A 117 -2.01 -8.76 22.54
CA VAL A 117 -1.83 -8.85 21.08
C VAL A 117 -0.35 -8.69 20.71
N PHE A 118 0.35 -7.72 21.30
CA PHE A 118 1.78 -7.52 21.08
C PHE A 118 2.61 -8.74 21.51
N ARG A 119 2.32 -9.32 22.68
CA ARG A 119 2.99 -10.53 23.16
C ARG A 119 2.72 -11.72 22.25
N PHE A 120 1.48 -11.89 21.80
CA PHE A 120 1.12 -12.95 20.86
C PHE A 120 1.89 -12.81 19.54
N VAL A 121 1.87 -11.63 18.93
CA VAL A 121 2.60 -11.38 17.66
C VAL A 121 4.11 -11.60 17.85
N ASN A 122 4.69 -11.11 18.96
CA ASN A 122 6.10 -11.37 19.25
C ASN A 122 6.39 -12.87 19.45
N GLY A 123 5.46 -13.64 20.03
CA GLY A 123 5.57 -15.10 20.12
C GLY A 123 5.60 -15.79 18.76
N GLN A 124 4.91 -15.23 17.76
CA GLN A 124 4.84 -15.80 16.40
C GLN A 124 6.03 -15.41 15.52
N CYS A 125 6.50 -14.17 15.58
CA CYS A 125 7.52 -13.65 14.64
C CYS A 125 8.77 -13.06 15.28
N GLN A 126 8.84 -13.01 16.61
CA GLN A 126 9.99 -12.53 17.39
C GLN A 126 10.47 -11.12 17.00
N PHE A 127 9.56 -10.24 16.54
CA PHE A 127 9.95 -8.92 16.01
C PHE A 127 10.68 -8.04 17.04
N LEU A 128 10.45 -8.23 18.35
CA LEU A 128 11.18 -7.46 19.37
C LEU A 128 12.68 -7.76 19.37
N SER A 129 13.10 -8.93 18.90
CA SER A 129 14.52 -9.28 18.78
C SER A 129 15.28 -8.42 17.75
N ALA A 130 14.57 -7.84 16.78
CA ALA A 130 15.14 -6.90 15.82
C ALA A 130 15.50 -5.54 16.45
N LEU A 131 14.90 -5.21 17.60
CA LEU A 131 15.21 -4.02 18.36
C LEU A 131 16.51 -4.24 19.13
N THR A 132 17.63 -3.96 18.46
CA THR A 132 18.97 -4.08 19.05
C THR A 132 19.42 -2.76 19.69
N PRO A 133 20.18 -2.80 20.80
CA PRO A 133 20.70 -1.59 21.43
C PRO A 133 21.71 -0.89 20.50
N LEU A 134 21.75 0.44 20.56
CA LEU A 134 22.68 1.26 19.76
C LEU A 134 24.16 0.90 20.02
N GLN A 135 24.48 0.48 21.25
CA GLN A 135 25.83 0.06 21.66
C GLN A 135 25.78 -1.33 22.30
N PRO A 136 25.75 -2.42 21.50
CA PRO A 136 25.61 -3.78 22.02
C PRO A 136 26.71 -4.18 23.00
N ARG A 137 27.94 -3.71 22.77
CA ARG A 137 29.12 -4.05 23.60
C ARG A 137 29.11 -3.41 24.99
N TYR A 138 28.38 -2.30 25.17
CA TYR A 138 28.34 -1.53 26.42
C TYR A 138 26.98 -1.64 27.14
N ALA A 139 26.03 -2.36 26.56
CA ALA A 139 24.73 -2.61 27.17
C ALA A 139 24.88 -3.56 28.36
N LYS A 140 24.97 -2.99 29.57
CA LYS A 140 25.07 -3.77 30.82
C LYS A 140 23.81 -4.59 31.11
N LYS A 141 22.66 -4.15 30.60
CA LYS A 141 21.36 -4.81 30.72
C LYS A 141 20.59 -4.62 29.41
N VAL A 142 20.12 -5.72 28.84
CA VAL A 142 19.21 -5.68 27.67
C VAL A 142 17.84 -5.22 28.16
N ALA A 143 17.15 -4.39 27.38
CA ALA A 143 15.79 -3.98 27.69
C ALA A 143 14.88 -5.21 27.71
N ASP A 144 14.01 -5.29 28.72
CA ASP A 144 13.00 -6.33 28.78
C ASP A 144 11.90 -6.09 27.72
N ALA A 145 11.16 -7.15 27.39
CA ALA A 145 10.14 -7.09 26.35
C ALA A 145 9.02 -6.09 26.70
N ASP A 146 8.62 -5.99 27.96
CA ASP A 146 7.55 -5.08 28.39
C ASP A 146 7.99 -3.61 28.23
N SER A 147 9.24 -3.27 28.56
CA SER A 147 9.82 -1.94 28.30
C SER A 147 9.85 -1.61 26.81
N LEU A 148 10.23 -2.57 25.94
CA LEU A 148 10.23 -2.37 24.49
C LEU A 148 8.80 -2.15 23.96
N MET A 149 7.85 -2.98 24.38
CA MET A 149 6.44 -2.86 23.98
C MET A 149 5.82 -1.54 24.46
N ALA A 150 6.07 -1.17 25.71
CA ALA A 150 5.56 0.08 26.30
C ALA A 150 6.07 1.31 25.53
N VAL A 151 7.35 1.34 25.16
CA VAL A 151 7.91 2.40 24.33
C VAL A 151 7.26 2.43 22.94
N ILE A 152 7.06 1.28 22.29
CA ILE A 152 6.39 1.25 20.97
C ILE A 152 4.97 1.81 21.08
N ILE A 153 4.19 1.36 22.06
CA ILE A 153 2.81 1.80 22.28
C ILE A 153 2.77 3.30 22.60
N ALA A 154 3.67 3.77 23.45
CA ALA A 154 3.76 5.19 23.83
C ALA A 154 3.94 6.10 22.62
N GLN A 155 4.81 5.71 21.67
CA GLN A 155 5.07 6.46 20.45
C GLN A 155 3.96 6.29 19.42
N ALA A 156 3.47 5.06 19.22
CA ALA A 156 2.41 4.75 18.25
C ALA A 156 1.09 5.45 18.56
N MET A 157 0.74 5.55 19.85
CA MET A 157 -0.48 6.23 20.31
C MET A 157 -0.29 7.72 20.58
N ASN A 158 0.90 8.28 20.31
CA ASN A 158 1.23 9.69 20.55
C ASN A 158 1.04 10.14 22.02
N HIS A 159 1.14 9.22 22.98
CA HIS A 159 1.11 9.50 24.42
C HIS A 159 2.47 9.95 24.96
N GLY A 160 3.55 9.46 24.34
CA GLY A 160 4.93 9.68 24.79
C GLY A 160 5.29 8.95 26.08
N ASN A 161 6.58 8.96 26.40
CA ASN A 161 7.14 8.17 27.52
C ASN A 161 6.63 8.65 28.90
N GLN A 162 6.29 9.94 29.05
CA GLN A 162 5.82 10.49 30.32
C GLN A 162 4.45 9.97 30.73
N VAL A 163 3.49 9.96 29.79
CA VAL A 163 2.15 9.43 30.05
C VAL A 163 2.24 7.93 30.29
N MET A 164 3.01 7.22 29.45
CA MET A 164 3.21 5.78 29.61
C MET A 164 3.80 5.41 30.96
N ALA A 165 4.79 6.15 31.47
CA ALA A 165 5.37 5.91 32.80
C ALA A 165 4.40 6.14 33.97
N ARG A 166 3.34 6.94 33.78
CA ARG A 166 2.30 7.17 34.81
C ARG A 166 1.22 6.09 34.80
N THR A 167 0.99 5.47 33.64
CA THR A 167 -0.07 4.47 33.43
C THR A 167 0.46 3.04 33.42
N SER A 168 1.77 2.84 33.47
CA SER A 168 2.44 1.54 33.56
C SER A 168 3.33 1.48 34.79
N ASP A 169 3.66 0.27 35.25
CA ASP A 169 4.62 0.05 36.34
C ASP A 169 6.09 0.19 35.89
N ILE A 170 6.34 0.96 34.81
CA ILE A 170 7.67 1.15 34.23
C ILE A 170 8.14 2.60 34.46
N PRO A 171 9.24 2.83 35.20
CA PRO A 171 9.73 4.17 35.47
C PRO A 171 10.12 4.93 34.19
N TYR A 172 9.88 6.25 34.18
CA TYR A 172 10.17 7.12 33.03
C TYR A 172 11.61 6.98 32.51
N HIS A 173 12.61 6.92 33.39
CA HIS A 173 14.01 6.80 32.98
C HIS A 173 14.31 5.47 32.24
N VAL A 174 13.56 4.40 32.54
CA VAL A 174 13.66 3.12 31.84
C VAL A 174 13.06 3.24 30.43
N LEU A 175 11.88 3.84 30.31
CA LEU A 175 11.25 4.07 28.99
C LEU A 175 12.08 5.01 28.12
N GLU A 176 12.61 6.09 28.70
CA GLU A 176 13.43 7.06 27.97
C GLU A 176 14.73 6.44 27.47
N SER A 177 15.45 5.71 28.34
CA SER A 177 16.66 5.00 27.93
C SER A 177 16.38 3.91 26.90
N THR A 178 15.27 3.17 27.04
CA THR A 178 14.85 2.14 26.07
C THR A 178 14.52 2.76 24.71
N TYR A 179 13.77 3.86 24.68
CA TYR A 179 13.46 4.60 23.46
C TYR A 179 14.74 5.04 22.73
N GLN A 180 15.64 5.73 23.43
CA GLN A 180 16.88 6.24 22.85
C GLN A 180 17.81 5.11 22.37
N GLN A 181 17.87 4.00 23.11
CA GLN A 181 18.79 2.90 22.81
C GLN A 181 18.26 1.90 21.79
N TYR A 182 16.95 1.73 21.62
CA TYR A 182 16.39 0.61 20.84
C TYR A 182 15.46 1.05 19.70
N LEU A 183 14.72 2.16 19.85
CA LEU A 183 13.73 2.59 18.87
C LEU A 183 14.34 3.52 17.82
N ARG A 184 14.91 2.92 16.77
CA ARG A 184 15.53 3.63 15.64
C ARG A 184 14.86 3.21 14.34
N GLN A 185 14.91 4.08 13.33
CA GLN A 185 14.35 3.74 12.01
C GLN A 185 14.88 2.40 11.48
N ALA A 186 16.18 2.13 11.61
CA ALA A 186 16.77 0.89 11.14
C ALA A 186 16.22 -0.36 11.86
N THR A 187 16.05 -0.31 13.18
CA THR A 187 15.53 -1.44 13.95
C THR A 187 14.02 -1.60 13.76
N LEU A 188 13.28 -0.50 13.62
CA LEU A 188 11.86 -0.50 13.29
C LEU A 188 11.58 -1.09 11.90
N HIS A 189 12.42 -0.79 10.91
CA HIS A 189 12.30 -1.38 9.56
C HIS A 189 12.38 -2.90 9.62
N VAL A 190 13.40 -3.43 10.30
CA VAL A 190 13.60 -4.89 10.42
C VAL A 190 12.47 -5.52 11.23
N ALA A 191 12.05 -4.88 12.33
CA ALA A 191 10.90 -5.35 13.11
C ALA A 191 9.61 -5.40 12.29
N ASN A 192 9.37 -4.39 11.44
CA ASN A 192 8.24 -4.37 10.53
C ASN A 192 8.34 -5.49 9.47
N ASP A 193 9.51 -5.72 8.89
CA ASP A 193 9.73 -6.82 7.95
C ASP A 193 9.45 -8.19 8.61
N CYS A 194 9.85 -8.39 9.88
CA CYS A 194 9.52 -9.61 10.62
C CYS A 194 8.00 -9.84 10.70
N ILE A 195 7.22 -8.80 11.00
CA ILE A 195 5.76 -8.89 11.10
C ILE A 195 5.14 -9.11 9.71
N SER A 196 5.50 -8.30 8.72
CA SER A 196 4.91 -8.38 7.38
C SER A 196 5.22 -9.71 6.69
N ASN A 197 6.43 -10.24 6.84
CA ASN A 197 6.80 -11.56 6.31
C ASN A 197 6.07 -12.69 7.03
N ALA A 198 5.87 -12.57 8.35
CA ALA A 198 5.08 -13.55 9.09
C ALA A 198 3.60 -13.56 8.63
N ILE A 199 3.02 -12.39 8.36
CA ILE A 199 1.66 -12.31 7.79
C ILE A 199 1.62 -12.91 6.39
N ALA A 200 2.61 -12.63 5.54
CA ALA A 200 2.69 -13.18 4.19
C ALA A 200 2.79 -14.72 4.16
N ALA A 201 3.34 -15.34 5.21
CA ALA A 201 3.43 -16.78 5.36
C ALA A 201 2.12 -17.44 5.83
N LEU A 202 1.11 -16.67 6.26
CA LEU A 202 -0.15 -17.24 6.72
C LEU A 202 -0.96 -17.83 5.55
N PRO A 203 -1.63 -18.98 5.72
CA PRO A 203 -2.47 -19.58 4.67
C PRO A 203 -3.59 -18.69 4.16
N ILE A 204 -4.02 -17.71 4.96
CA ILE A 204 -5.08 -16.76 4.59
C ILE A 204 -4.58 -15.66 3.65
N PHE A 205 -3.27 -15.40 3.58
CA PHE A 205 -2.71 -14.26 2.85
C PHE A 205 -3.07 -14.20 1.35
N PRO A 206 -3.09 -15.31 0.59
CA PRO A 206 -3.55 -15.29 -0.80
C PRO A 206 -5.02 -14.84 -0.96
N HIS A 207 -5.84 -15.02 0.06
CA HIS A 207 -7.27 -14.66 0.04
C HIS A 207 -7.53 -13.18 0.34
N TYR A 208 -6.50 -12.39 0.61
CA TYR A 208 -6.61 -10.93 0.71
C TYR A 208 -6.70 -10.26 -0.66
N SER A 209 -6.35 -10.97 -1.73
CA SER A 209 -6.49 -10.53 -3.11
C SER A 209 -7.90 -10.78 -3.65
N PHE A 210 -8.32 -9.99 -4.65
CA PHE A 210 -9.54 -10.30 -5.43
C PHE A 210 -9.34 -11.49 -6.38
N ASP A 211 -8.09 -11.74 -6.78
CA ASP A 211 -7.65 -12.83 -7.64
C ASP A 211 -6.44 -13.51 -7.01
N LEU A 212 -6.43 -14.85 -6.96
CA LEU A 212 -5.41 -15.64 -6.28
C LEU A 212 -4.04 -15.55 -6.96
N ASP A 213 -4.02 -15.20 -8.25
CA ASP A 213 -2.81 -15.16 -9.06
C ASP A 213 -2.12 -13.79 -9.05
N SER A 214 -2.68 -12.80 -8.35
CA SER A 214 -2.17 -11.42 -8.34
C SER A 214 -2.09 -10.81 -6.94
N LEU A 215 -1.02 -10.07 -6.68
CA LEU A 215 -0.87 -9.24 -5.48
C LEU A 215 -1.41 -7.84 -5.73
N TYR A 216 -2.17 -7.31 -4.78
CA TYR A 216 -2.74 -5.96 -4.85
C TYR A 216 -1.88 -4.98 -4.07
N GLY A 217 -1.26 -4.06 -4.80
CA GLY A 217 -0.57 -2.91 -4.23
C GLY A 217 -1.53 -1.76 -3.96
N ALA A 218 -1.45 -1.16 -2.77
CA ALA A 218 -2.07 0.14 -2.51
C ALA A 218 -1.01 1.13 -2.01
N VAL A 219 -1.07 2.34 -2.54
CA VAL A 219 -0.09 3.38 -2.27
C VAL A 219 -0.82 4.64 -1.81
N ASP A 220 -0.30 5.25 -0.75
CA ASP A 220 -0.63 6.62 -0.39
C ASP A 220 0.65 7.40 -0.04
N GLY A 221 0.56 8.73 -0.12
CA GLY A 221 1.63 9.63 0.27
C GLY A 221 1.12 10.64 1.28
N GLN A 222 1.43 10.49 2.56
CA GLN A 222 1.04 11.45 3.58
C GLN A 222 1.91 12.70 3.53
N LYS A 223 1.29 13.88 3.57
CA LYS A 223 1.97 15.16 3.33
C LYS A 223 2.27 15.83 4.67
N PHE A 224 3.55 16.04 4.97
CA PHE A 224 4.00 16.65 6.21
C PHE A 224 4.74 17.95 5.93
N GLY A 225 4.23 19.07 6.46
CA GLY A 225 4.96 20.34 6.46
C GLY A 225 6.20 20.25 7.34
N VAL A 226 7.31 20.84 6.91
CA VAL A 226 8.55 20.89 7.70
C VAL A 226 8.91 22.31 8.05
N GLU A 227 9.17 22.56 9.33
CA GLU A 227 9.61 23.88 9.82
C GLU A 227 11.04 24.18 9.34
N ARG A 228 11.92 23.17 9.39
CA ARG A 228 13.31 23.25 8.93
C ARG A 228 13.48 22.39 7.67
N PRO A 229 13.53 23.00 6.47
CA PRO A 229 13.61 22.23 5.22
C PRO A 229 14.89 21.40 5.13
N THR A 230 14.73 20.11 4.84
CA THR A 230 15.84 19.21 4.51
C THR A 230 16.05 19.13 2.99
N VAL A 231 17.09 18.42 2.54
CA VAL A 231 17.36 18.16 1.11
C VAL A 231 16.17 17.47 0.42
N LYS A 232 15.37 16.69 1.16
CA LYS A 232 14.17 16.03 0.64
C LYS A 232 12.92 16.91 0.62
N ALA A 233 12.92 18.04 1.31
CA ALA A 233 11.75 18.91 1.38
C ALA A 233 11.49 19.62 0.04
N ARG A 234 10.24 19.64 -0.41
CA ARG A 234 9.80 20.27 -1.67
C ARG A 234 8.72 21.31 -1.40
N TYR A 235 8.65 22.29 -2.31
CA TYR A 235 7.59 23.29 -2.30
C TYR A 235 6.33 22.71 -2.95
N SER A 236 5.18 22.88 -2.29
CA SER A 236 3.89 22.58 -2.90
C SER A 236 2.86 23.60 -2.41
N ARG A 237 2.38 24.44 -3.33
CA ARG A 237 1.36 25.44 -3.00
C ARG A 237 0.07 24.80 -2.49
N LYS A 238 -0.28 23.61 -3.00
CA LYS A 238 -1.49 22.87 -2.62
C LYS A 238 -1.40 22.31 -1.20
N TYR A 239 -0.27 21.72 -0.83
CA TYR A 239 -0.15 20.97 0.42
C TYR A 239 0.58 21.74 1.53
N PHE A 240 1.49 22.64 1.19
CA PHE A 240 2.38 23.33 2.14
C PHE A 240 2.27 24.86 2.08
N GLY A 241 1.39 25.40 1.23
CA GLY A 241 1.17 26.84 1.10
C GLY A 241 2.45 27.58 0.68
N ARG A 242 3.03 28.37 1.59
CA ARG A 242 4.31 29.07 1.37
C ARG A 242 5.52 28.28 1.89
N GLY A 243 5.29 27.24 2.69
CA GLY A 243 6.33 26.40 3.27
C GLY A 243 6.81 25.28 2.33
N LYS A 244 7.74 24.49 2.84
CA LYS A 244 8.16 23.22 2.24
C LYS A 244 7.65 22.06 3.09
N GLY A 245 7.56 20.89 2.49
CA GLY A 245 7.18 19.67 3.17
C GLY A 245 7.78 18.45 2.51
N VAL A 246 7.59 17.31 3.15
CA VAL A 246 7.97 15.99 2.65
C VAL A 246 6.73 15.15 2.45
N VAL A 247 6.82 14.14 1.58
CA VAL A 247 5.77 13.15 1.41
C VAL A 247 6.26 11.82 1.96
N ALA A 248 5.61 11.32 3.01
CA ALA A 248 5.84 9.98 3.52
C ALA A 248 5.04 8.99 2.69
N TYR A 249 5.73 8.18 1.91
CA TYR A 249 5.12 7.18 1.06
C TYR A 249 4.84 5.92 1.87
N THR A 250 3.58 5.52 1.90
CA THR A 250 3.12 4.28 2.53
C THR A 250 2.66 3.31 1.45
N LEU A 251 3.18 2.09 1.49
CA LEU A 251 2.86 1.03 0.56
C LEU A 251 2.21 -0.13 1.33
N LEU A 252 1.17 -0.69 0.75
CA LEU A 252 0.50 -1.91 1.20
C LEU A 252 0.59 -2.94 0.09
N CYS A 253 0.80 -4.20 0.44
CA CYS A 253 0.65 -5.34 -0.45
C CYS A 253 -0.34 -6.31 0.18
N ASN A 254 -1.47 -6.57 -0.49
CA ASN A 254 -2.55 -7.40 0.05
C ASN A 254 -2.95 -6.96 1.47
N HIS A 255 -3.17 -5.66 1.67
CA HIS A 255 -3.49 -5.05 2.97
C HIS A 255 -2.41 -5.14 4.05
N VAL A 256 -1.22 -5.67 3.75
CA VAL A 256 -0.07 -5.74 4.68
C VAL A 256 0.85 -4.54 4.45
N PRO A 257 1.20 -3.76 5.50
CA PRO A 257 2.11 -2.62 5.37
C PRO A 257 3.51 -3.09 4.97
N LEU A 258 4.05 -2.43 3.96
CA LEU A 258 5.43 -2.58 3.54
C LEU A 258 6.23 -1.35 3.95
N ASN A 259 7.52 -1.57 4.11
CA ASN A 259 8.47 -0.51 4.40
C ASN A 259 8.47 0.56 3.29
N GLY A 260 8.15 1.78 3.69
CA GLY A 260 8.03 2.94 2.81
C GLY A 260 9.25 3.87 2.86
N TYR A 261 9.34 4.78 1.88
CA TYR A 261 10.42 5.76 1.79
C TYR A 261 9.89 7.20 1.79
N LEU A 262 10.69 8.12 2.30
CA LEU A 262 10.45 9.56 2.13
C LEU A 262 10.93 10.00 0.74
N ILE A 263 10.00 10.55 -0.05
CA ILE A 263 10.21 11.07 -1.40
C ILE A 263 10.16 12.60 -1.38
#